data_AF-A0A5P2DF53-F1
#
_entry.id   AF-A0A5P2DF53-F1
#
_cell.length_a   1.000
_cell.length_b   1.000
_cell.length_c   1.000
_cell.angle_alpha   90.00
_cell.angle_beta   90.00
_cell.angle_gamma   90.00
#
_symmetry.space_group_name_H-M   'P 1'
#
loop_
_entity.id
_entity.type
_entity.pdbx_description
1 polymer ?
#
loop_
_entity_poly.entity_id
_entity_poly.type
_entity_poly.pdbx_seq_one_letter_code
_entity_poly.pdbx_strand_id
1 'polypeptide(L)'
;MRKAIYMTAVALLLAGTAPAYASGGADKGPVGVGVIGEGLKVKEVRATLNGWYPGARAEVFVLRGGKRVHTVGSWKATESVEYGGHKFEIVKWPVGRSFWHGDRICSTFGHRSERPCVTIQR
;
A
#
# COMPACT_ATOMS: atom_id res chain seq x y z
N MET A 1 -40.49 49.39 -16.34
CA MET A 1 -39.58 48.54 -17.15
C MET A 1 -38.45 48.05 -16.25
N ARG A 2 -38.48 46.79 -15.79
CA ARG A 2 -37.44 46.21 -14.92
C ARG A 2 -36.55 45.29 -15.76
N LYS A 3 -35.29 45.65 -15.94
CA LYS A 3 -34.27 44.85 -16.65
C LYS A 3 -33.71 43.81 -15.66
N ALA A 4 -33.92 42.53 -15.95
CA ALA A 4 -33.25 41.43 -15.26
C ALA A 4 -31.84 41.26 -15.84
N ILE A 5 -30.82 41.39 -15.01
CA ILE A 5 -29.42 41.16 -15.35
C ILE A 5 -29.15 39.68 -15.11
N TYR A 6 -28.90 38.93 -16.19
CA TYR A 6 -28.46 37.53 -16.11
C TYR A 6 -26.97 37.49 -15.79
N MET A 7 -26.61 37.08 -14.58
CA MET A 7 -25.24 36.71 -14.21
C MET A 7 -24.99 35.26 -14.64
N THR A 8 -24.29 35.07 -15.74
CA THR A 8 -23.72 33.78 -16.14
C THR A 8 -22.49 33.49 -15.29
N ALA A 9 -22.60 32.53 -14.37
CA ALA A 9 -21.48 31.98 -13.62
C ALA A 9 -20.71 30.98 -14.50
N VAL A 10 -19.43 31.28 -14.78
CA VAL A 10 -18.50 30.38 -15.46
C VAL A 10 -17.85 29.50 -14.39
N ALA A 11 -18.23 28.22 -14.35
CA ALA A 11 -17.62 27.24 -13.44
C ALA A 11 -16.24 26.81 -13.97
N LEU A 12 -15.18 27.22 -13.28
CA LEU A 12 -13.82 26.70 -13.48
C LEU A 12 -13.77 25.25 -12.97
N LEU A 13 -13.74 24.29 -13.90
CA LEU A 13 -13.36 22.90 -13.65
C LEU A 13 -11.87 22.86 -13.26
N LEU A 14 -11.60 22.92 -11.96
CA LEU A 14 -10.32 22.55 -11.38
C LEU A 14 -10.11 21.04 -11.59
N ALA A 15 -9.52 20.69 -12.72
CA ALA A 15 -8.95 19.36 -12.94
C ALA A 15 -7.75 19.19 -11.99
N GLY A 16 -8.03 18.90 -10.73
CA GLY A 16 -7.02 18.53 -9.75
C GLY A 16 -6.39 17.21 -10.19
N THR A 17 -5.12 17.25 -10.60
CA THR A 17 -4.28 16.06 -10.63
C THR A 17 -4.13 15.61 -9.18
N ALA A 18 -4.94 14.63 -8.76
CA ALA A 18 -4.76 14.00 -7.45
C ALA A 18 -3.30 13.56 -7.35
N PRO A 19 -2.61 13.83 -6.23
CA PRO A 19 -1.21 13.47 -6.12
C PRO A 19 -1.08 11.95 -6.18
N ALA A 20 -0.13 11.51 -6.97
CA ALA A 20 0.20 10.11 -7.13
C ALA A 20 0.57 9.50 -5.77
N TYR A 21 -0.21 8.53 -5.29
CA TYR A 21 0.04 7.88 -4.00
C TYR A 21 0.74 6.52 -4.20
N ALA A 22 2.05 6.48 -3.92
CA ALA A 22 2.75 5.20 -3.69
C ALA A 22 2.59 4.73 -2.23
N SER A 23 2.25 5.66 -1.33
CA SER A 23 2.05 5.32 0.08
C SER A 23 0.64 4.80 0.31
N GLY A 24 0.52 3.70 1.06
CA GLY A 24 -0.76 3.09 1.37
C GLY A 24 -0.60 1.84 2.22
N GLY A 25 -1.69 1.42 2.86
CA GLY A 25 -1.75 0.21 3.66
C GLY A 25 -2.99 -0.60 3.32
N ALA A 26 -2.92 -1.92 3.51
CA ALA A 26 -4.07 -2.80 3.41
C ALA A 26 -3.93 -3.95 4.40
N ASP A 27 -5.04 -4.32 5.00
CA ASP A 27 -5.12 -5.42 5.97
C ASP A 27 -6.14 -6.47 5.52
N LYS A 28 -5.87 -7.72 5.87
CA LYS A 28 -6.81 -8.83 5.74
C LYS A 28 -6.64 -9.78 6.92
N GLY A 29 -7.59 -9.74 7.84
CA GLY A 29 -7.44 -10.43 9.13
C GLY A 29 -6.26 -9.85 9.89
N PRO A 30 -5.35 -10.67 10.45
CA PRO A 30 -4.19 -10.17 11.17
C PRO A 30 -3.03 -9.76 10.26
N VAL A 31 -3.09 -10.06 8.96
CA VAL A 31 -1.98 -9.79 8.02
C VAL A 31 -2.17 -8.41 7.40
N GLY A 32 -1.10 -7.61 7.40
CA GLY A 32 -1.04 -6.30 6.76
C GLY A 32 0.10 -6.18 5.75
N VAL A 33 -0.07 -5.24 4.81
CA VAL A 33 0.99 -4.74 3.92
C VAL A 33 0.98 -3.22 3.95
N GLY A 34 2.15 -2.62 4.09
CA GLY A 34 2.34 -1.18 4.03
C GLY A 34 3.36 -0.82 2.97
N VAL A 35 3.03 0.13 2.11
CA VAL A 35 3.91 0.68 1.09
C VAL A 35 4.19 2.13 1.45
N ILE A 36 5.46 2.53 1.38
CA ILE A 36 5.90 3.91 1.59
C ILE A 36 6.62 4.37 0.34
N GLY A 37 6.18 5.51 -0.19
CA GLY A 37 6.73 6.09 -1.40
C GLY A 37 5.98 7.32 -1.89
N GLU A 38 6.42 7.84 -3.03
CA GLU A 38 5.88 9.03 -3.68
C GLU A 38 5.55 8.69 -5.14
N GLY A 39 4.29 8.93 -5.53
CA GLY A 39 3.79 8.55 -6.84
C GLY A 39 3.93 7.10 -7.20
N LEU A 40 4.70 6.81 -8.24
CA LEU A 40 4.96 5.43 -8.65
C LEU A 40 6.21 4.85 -7.99
N LYS A 41 6.98 5.66 -7.27
CA LYS A 41 8.25 5.27 -6.68
C LYS A 41 8.04 4.78 -5.26
N VAL A 42 8.26 3.48 -5.06
CA VAL A 42 8.19 2.85 -3.74
C VAL A 42 9.59 2.83 -3.12
N LYS A 43 9.69 3.42 -1.93
CA LYS A 43 10.92 3.49 -1.14
C LYS A 43 11.05 2.27 -0.25
N GLU A 44 9.95 1.86 0.39
CA GLU A 44 9.92 0.76 1.33
C GLU A 44 8.60 0.00 1.24
N VAL A 45 8.65 -1.31 1.48
CA VAL A 45 7.47 -2.12 1.74
C VAL A 45 7.62 -2.83 3.07
N ARG A 46 6.52 -2.96 3.80
CA ARG A 46 6.43 -3.62 5.10
C ARG A 46 5.36 -4.69 5.05
N ALA A 47 5.60 -5.78 5.76
CA ALA A 47 4.58 -6.76 6.09
C ALA A 47 4.40 -6.78 7.60
N THR A 48 3.16 -6.81 8.06
CA THR A 48 2.80 -6.85 9.48
C THR A 48 1.91 -8.05 9.78
N LEU A 49 2.00 -8.57 10.99
CA LEU A 49 1.09 -9.58 11.51
C LEU A 49 0.70 -9.22 12.94
N ASN A 50 -0.59 -8.98 13.17
CA ASN A 50 -1.12 -8.60 14.48
C ASN A 50 -1.00 -9.77 15.48
N GLY A 51 -0.44 -9.51 16.66
CA GLY A 51 -0.05 -10.48 17.67
C GLY A 51 1.45 -10.81 17.66
N TRP A 52 1.94 -11.46 18.71
CA TRP A 52 3.31 -11.98 18.73
C TRP A 52 3.36 -13.40 18.17
N TYR A 53 4.20 -13.56 17.15
CA TYR A 53 4.50 -14.83 16.50
C TYR A 53 6.01 -14.85 16.21
N PRO A 54 6.86 -15.01 17.23
CA PRO A 54 8.31 -14.91 17.05
C PRO A 54 8.80 -15.88 15.97
N GLY A 55 9.63 -15.37 15.06
CA GLY A 55 10.16 -16.17 13.95
C GLY A 55 9.19 -16.38 12.79
N ALA A 56 8.01 -15.76 12.82
CA ALA A 56 7.15 -15.67 11.64
C ALA A 56 7.95 -15.13 10.45
N ARG A 57 7.72 -15.71 9.27
CA ARG A 57 8.37 -15.29 8.03
C ARG A 57 7.34 -14.69 7.12
N ALA A 58 7.69 -13.57 6.49
CA ALA A 58 6.86 -12.91 5.49
C ALA A 58 7.61 -12.71 4.19
N GLU A 59 6.83 -12.61 3.12
CA GLU A 59 7.27 -12.29 1.77
C GLU A 59 6.36 -11.19 1.21
N VAL A 60 6.91 -10.35 0.32
CA VAL A 60 6.16 -9.36 -0.44
C VAL A 60 6.37 -9.59 -1.93
N PHE A 61 5.29 -9.54 -2.71
CA PHE A 61 5.32 -9.75 -4.15
C PHE A 61 4.34 -8.82 -4.88
N VAL A 62 4.48 -8.73 -6.20
CA VAL A 62 3.57 -7.94 -7.04
C VAL A 62 2.66 -8.82 -7.85
N LEU A 63 1.38 -8.43 -7.87
CA LEU A 63 0.41 -8.89 -8.84
C LEU A 63 0.17 -7.83 -9.91
N ARG A 64 0.11 -8.27 -11.17
CA ARG A 64 -0.33 -7.49 -12.32
C ARG A 64 -1.36 -8.30 -13.10
N GLY A 65 -2.55 -7.73 -13.31
CA GLY A 65 -3.67 -8.47 -13.90
C GLY A 65 -4.00 -9.77 -13.16
N GLY A 66 -3.85 -9.78 -11.83
CA GLY A 66 -4.07 -10.95 -10.98
C GLY A 66 -2.95 -12.00 -10.97
N LYS A 67 -1.91 -11.85 -11.80
CA LYS A 67 -0.77 -12.79 -11.86
C LYS A 67 0.43 -12.27 -11.11
N ARG A 68 1.13 -13.15 -10.40
CA ARG A 68 2.40 -12.81 -9.76
C ARG A 68 3.46 -12.58 -10.82
N VAL A 69 4.05 -11.40 -10.82
CA VAL A 69 5.05 -10.99 -11.83
C VAL A 69 6.46 -10.90 -11.26
N HIS A 70 6.61 -10.56 -9.97
CA HIS A 70 7.91 -10.58 -9.31
C HIS A 70 7.80 -10.57 -7.79
N THR A 71 8.87 -11.00 -7.11
CA THR A 71 9.08 -10.80 -5.68
C THR A 71 9.65 -9.39 -5.43
N VAL A 72 9.19 -8.74 -4.38
CA VAL A 72 9.69 -7.44 -3.90
C VAL A 72 10.60 -7.62 -2.70
N GLY A 73 10.15 -8.41 -1.72
CA GLY A 73 10.94 -8.81 -0.56
C GLY A 73 10.82 -10.31 -0.38
N SER A 74 11.96 -11.02 -0.41
CA SER A 74 12.00 -12.46 -0.19
C SER A 74 11.67 -12.82 1.25
N TRP A 75 11.37 -14.10 1.50
CA TRP A 75 11.07 -14.63 2.82
C TRP A 75 12.08 -14.22 3.89
N LYS A 76 11.66 -13.32 4.79
CA LYS A 76 12.47 -12.80 5.88
C LYS A 76 11.72 -12.95 7.21
N ALA A 77 12.44 -13.29 8.26
CA ALA A 77 11.88 -13.36 9.60
C ALA A 77 11.46 -11.97 10.09
N THR A 78 10.38 -11.92 10.87
CA THR A 78 9.89 -10.70 11.49
C THR A 78 10.60 -10.38 12.80
N GLU A 79 10.47 -9.12 13.18
CA GLU A 79 10.79 -8.62 14.50
C GLU A 79 9.49 -8.45 15.28
N SER A 80 9.46 -8.94 16.52
CA SER A 80 8.34 -8.71 17.44
C SER A 80 8.44 -7.30 18.01
N VAL A 81 7.38 -6.51 17.84
CA VAL A 81 7.30 -5.13 18.30
C VAL A 81 6.05 -4.94 19.15
N GLU A 82 6.14 -4.04 20.12
CA GLU A 82 4.99 -3.53 20.87
C GLU A 82 4.96 -2.00 20.74
N TYR A 83 3.81 -1.45 20.36
CA TYR A 83 3.60 -0.01 20.25
C TYR A 83 2.19 0.36 20.71
N GLY A 84 2.08 1.30 21.64
CA GLY A 84 0.78 1.73 22.18
C GLY A 84 -0.03 0.59 22.81
N GLY A 85 0.63 -0.41 23.40
CA GLY A 85 -0.03 -1.62 23.94
C GLY A 85 -0.45 -2.66 22.89
N HIS A 86 -0.19 -2.40 21.60
CA HIS A 86 -0.45 -3.35 20.52
C HIS A 86 0.81 -4.12 20.16
N LYS A 87 0.68 -5.45 20.16
CA LYS A 87 1.74 -6.40 19.82
C LYS A 87 1.59 -6.83 18.37
N PHE A 88 2.68 -6.80 17.61
CA PHE A 88 2.68 -7.26 16.23
C PHE A 88 4.08 -7.70 15.80
N GLU A 89 4.12 -8.54 14.79
CA GLU A 89 5.31 -8.86 14.04
C GLU A 89 5.44 -7.91 12.86
N ILE A 90 6.67 -7.47 12.55
CA ILE A 90 6.94 -6.60 11.40
C ILE A 90 8.22 -6.99 10.69
N VAL A 91 8.22 -6.83 9.38
CA VAL A 91 9.44 -6.87 8.58
C VAL A 91 9.36 -5.83 7.47
N LYS A 92 10.51 -5.24 7.14
CA LYS A 92 10.64 -4.15 6.17
C LYS A 92 11.68 -4.50 5.11
N TRP A 93 11.41 -4.09 3.89
CA TRP A 93 12.35 -4.17 2.76
C TRP A 93 12.51 -2.79 2.11
N PRO A 94 13.74 -2.27 2.02
CA PRO A 94 14.03 -1.15 1.13
C PRO A 94 13.88 -1.63 -0.32
N VAL A 95 13.17 -0.86 -1.15
CA VAL A 95 12.86 -1.25 -2.54
C VAL A 95 13.47 -0.27 -3.54
N GLY A 96 13.27 1.03 -3.33
CA GLY A 96 13.93 2.08 -4.10
C GLY A 96 13.62 2.11 -5.61
N ARG A 97 12.51 1.54 -6.09
CA ARG A 97 12.19 1.46 -7.53
C ARG A 97 10.75 1.87 -7.84
N SER A 98 10.50 2.13 -9.13
CA SER A 98 9.18 2.49 -9.63
C SER A 98 8.35 1.27 -10.00
N PHE A 99 7.04 1.38 -9.78
CA PHE A 99 6.03 0.39 -10.10
C PHE A 99 5.03 0.97 -11.10
N TRP A 100 4.26 0.12 -11.74
CA TRP A 100 3.29 0.55 -12.73
C TRP A 100 1.99 0.94 -12.04
N HIS A 101 1.27 1.90 -12.62
CA HIS A 101 -0.09 2.17 -12.18
C HIS A 101 -0.94 0.90 -12.24
N GLY A 102 -1.66 0.60 -11.17
CA GLY A 102 -2.46 -0.61 -11.04
C GLY A 102 -1.69 -1.86 -10.59
N ASP A 103 -0.35 -1.80 -10.46
CA ASP A 103 0.40 -2.87 -9.80
C ASP A 103 -0.09 -3.03 -8.35
N ARG A 104 -0.24 -4.27 -7.90
CA ARG A 104 -0.68 -4.57 -6.53
C ARG A 104 0.46 -5.20 -5.75
N ILE A 105 0.96 -4.50 -4.75
CA ILE A 105 1.97 -5.02 -3.83
C ILE A 105 1.25 -5.74 -2.70
N CYS A 106 1.50 -7.04 -2.58
CA CYS A 106 0.84 -7.92 -1.61
C CYS A 106 1.85 -8.46 -0.60
N SER A 107 1.41 -8.70 0.64
CA SER A 107 2.19 -9.46 1.62
C SER A 107 1.60 -10.85 1.85
N THR A 108 2.41 -11.75 2.36
CA THR A 108 1.99 -13.06 2.85
C THR A 108 2.90 -13.51 3.98
N PHE A 109 2.36 -14.34 4.88
CA PHE A 109 3.09 -15.00 5.94
C PHE A 109 2.97 -16.51 5.75
N GLY A 110 4.06 -17.26 5.92
CA GLY A 110 4.11 -18.68 5.50
C GLY A 110 3.08 -19.58 6.20
N HIS A 111 2.66 -19.21 7.40
CA HIS A 111 1.65 -19.94 8.19
C HIS A 111 0.24 -19.35 8.08
N ARG A 112 0.00 -18.39 7.17
CA ARG A 112 -1.27 -17.68 6.98
C ARG A 112 -1.73 -17.78 5.52
N SER A 113 -3.05 -17.77 5.31
CA SER A 113 -3.64 -17.82 3.96
C SER A 113 -3.96 -16.42 3.42
N GLU A 114 -4.07 -15.45 4.33
CA GLU A 114 -4.40 -14.07 4.05
C GLU A 114 -3.29 -13.35 3.29
N ARG A 115 -3.72 -12.56 2.29
CA ARG A 115 -2.86 -11.87 1.33
C ARG A 115 -3.46 -10.50 1.01
N PRO A 116 -3.34 -9.51 1.91
CA PRO A 116 -3.74 -8.14 1.59
C PRO A 116 -2.84 -7.56 0.50
N CYS A 117 -3.36 -6.59 -0.25
CA CYS A 117 -2.60 -5.93 -1.31
C CYS A 117 -2.92 -4.44 -1.37
N VAL A 118 -1.90 -3.62 -1.56
CA VAL A 118 -2.00 -2.19 -1.86
C VAL A 118 -1.86 -1.99 -3.37
N THR A 119 -2.78 -1.25 -3.97
CA THR A 119 -2.70 -0.87 -5.39
C THR A 119 -1.90 0.41 -5.54
N ILE A 120 -0.89 0.41 -6.39
CA ILE A 120 -0.10 1.59 -6.73
C ILE A 120 -0.92 2.48 -7.65
N GLN A 121 -1.13 3.73 -7.25
CA GLN A 121 -1.89 4.72 -8.01
C GLN A 121 -0.99 5.86 -8.48
N ARG A 122 -1.38 6.46 -9.61
CA ARG A 122 -0.78 7.70 -10.14
C ARG A 122 -1.49 8.91 -9.59
#